data_AF-A0A256GTD5-F1
#
_entry.id   AF-A0A256GTD5-F1
#
_cell.length_a   1.000
_cell.length_b   1.000
_cell.length_c   1.000
_cell.angle_alpha   90.00
_cell.angle_beta   90.00
_cell.angle_gamma   90.00
#
_symmetry.space_group_name_H-M   'P 1'
#
loop_
_entity.id
_entity.type
_entity.pdbx_description
1 polymer ?
#
loop_
_entity_poly.entity_id
_entity_poly.type
_entity_poly.pdbx_seq_one_letter_code
_entity_poly.pdbx_strand_id
1 'polypeptide(L)' 'MTIMPDIRELRSTCEQMEERYLINPTIDASYHRLADRFAADLTVERDILLSRCAALMAIKFLSEDAAL' A
#
# COMPACT_ATOMS: atom_id res chain seq x y z
N MET A 1 -26.16 -1.97 0.76
CA MET A 1 -25.25 -2.92 0.11
C MET A 1 -23.85 -2.51 0.48
N THR A 2 -23.19 -3.25 1.39
CA THR A 2 -21.80 -2.97 1.72
C THR A 2 -20.96 -3.46 0.54
N ILE A 3 -20.53 -2.54 -0.31
CA ILE A 3 -19.56 -2.83 -1.38
C ILE A 3 -18.22 -3.02 -0.65
N MET A 4 -18.00 -4.23 -0.15
CA MET A 4 -16.71 -4.60 0.40
C MET A 4 -15.84 -4.96 -0.80
N PRO A 5 -14.75 -4.23 -1.08
CA PRO A 5 -13.91 -4.49 -2.24
C PRO A 5 -13.36 -5.92 -2.16
N ASP A 6 -13.40 -6.61 -3.30
CA ASP A 6 -12.87 -7.97 -3.38
C ASP A 6 -11.35 -7.94 -3.16
N ILE A 7 -10.79 -9.01 -2.60
CA ILE A 7 -9.34 -9.19 -2.42
C ILE A 7 -8.59 -8.98 -3.74
N ARG A 8 -9.19 -9.42 -4.86
CA ARG A 8 -8.63 -9.21 -6.21
C ARG A 8 -8.55 -7.73 -6.60
N GLU A 9 -9.58 -6.95 -6.28
CA GLU A 9 -9.61 -5.52 -6.56
C GLU A 9 -8.61 -4.76 -5.67
N LEU A 10 -8.51 -5.14 -4.39
CA LEU A 10 -7.54 -4.59 -3.46
C LEU A 10 -6.10 -4.86 -3.91
N ARG A 11 -5.82 -6.09 -4.34
CA ARG A 11 -4.51 -6.48 -4.88
C ARG A 11 -4.15 -5.66 -6.11
N SER A 12 -5.06 -5.59 -7.09
CA SER A 12 -4.85 -4.80 -8.31
C SER A 12 -4.62 -3.31 -7.99
N THR A 13 -5.38 -2.76 -7.04
CA THR A 13 -5.20 -1.38 -6.60
C THR A 13 -3.82 -1.16 -5.97
N CYS A 14 -3.41 -2.04 -5.06
CA CYS A 14 -2.10 -1.94 -4.43
C CYS A 14 -0.96 -2.07 -5.45
N GLU A 15 -1.04 -3.02 -6.41
CA GLU A 15 -0.03 -3.15 -7.49
C GLU A 15 0.09 -1.88 -8.35
N GLN A 16 -1.05 -1.30 -8.77
CA GLN A 16 -1.05 -0.05 -9.55
C GLN A 16 -0.48 1.13 -8.75
N MET A 17 -0.76 1.20 -7.45
CA MET A 17 -0.23 2.25 -6.59
C MET A 17 1.26 2.07 -6.31
N GLU A 18 1.74 0.84 -6.16
CA GLU A 18 3.17 0.54 -6.00
C GLU A 18 3.97 1.02 -7.21
N GLU A 19 3.54 0.65 -8.41
CA GLU A 19 4.18 1.10 -9.66
C GLU A 19 4.22 2.63 -9.79
N ARG A 20 3.15 3.30 -9.33
CA ARG A 20 3.01 4.75 -9.49
C ARG A 20 3.78 5.56 -8.45
N TYR A 21 3.87 5.08 -7.21
CA TYR A 21 4.35 5.90 -6.09
C TYR A 21 5.67 5.41 -5.48
N LEU A 22 6.11 4.19 -5.74
CA LEU A 22 7.38 3.65 -5.23
C LEU A 22 8.54 3.86 -6.22
N ILE A 23 8.66 5.06 -6.76
CA ILE A 23 9.70 5.41 -7.74
C ILE A 23 11.04 5.68 -7.04
N ASN A 24 11.00 6.15 -5.78
CA ASN A 24 12.20 6.44 -5.00
C ASN A 24 12.69 5.16 -4.28
N PRO A 25 13.93 4.68 -4.56
CA PRO A 25 14.45 3.44 -4.00
C PRO A 25 14.47 3.38 -2.46
N THR A 26 14.64 4.53 -1.80
CA THR A 26 14.67 4.60 -0.32
C THR A 26 13.28 4.41 0.26
N ILE A 27 12.25 5.00 -0.38
CA ILE A 27 10.85 4.84 0.01
C ILE A 27 10.41 3.41 -0.29
N ASP A 28 10.79 2.89 -1.44
CA ASP A 28 10.49 1.52 -1.87
C ASP A 28 11.00 0.46 -0.87
N ALA A 29 12.28 0.52 -0.48
CA ALA A 29 12.84 -0.39 0.51
C ALA A 29 12.21 -0.24 1.91
N SER A 30 11.68 0.93 2.24
CA SER A 30 10.98 1.18 3.51
C SER A 30 9.55 0.64 3.47
N TYR A 31 8.86 0.80 2.34
CA TYR A 31 7.54 0.24 2.11
C TYR A 31 7.55 -1.28 2.16
N HIS A 32 8.48 -1.96 1.48
CA HIS A 32 8.58 -3.42 1.51
C HIS A 32 8.79 -3.97 2.92
N ARG A 33 9.69 -3.36 3.70
CA ARG A 33 9.89 -3.74 5.11
C ARG A 33 8.63 -3.54 5.96
N LEU A 34 7.86 -2.50 5.68
CA LEU A 34 6.58 -2.26 6.35
C LEU A 34 5.52 -3.30 5.92
N ALA A 35 5.46 -3.66 4.64
CA ALA A 35 4.57 -4.69 4.12
C ALA A 35 4.87 -6.08 4.73
N ASP A 36 6.14 -6.45 4.86
CA ASP A 36 6.57 -7.67 5.54
C ASP A 36 6.09 -7.68 7.00
N ARG A 37 6.17 -6.53 7.67
CA ARG A 37 5.67 -6.39 9.05
C ARG A 37 4.16 -6.54 9.15
N PHE A 38 3.39 -5.99 8.21
CA PHE A 38 1.95 -6.23 8.16
C PHE A 38 1.62 -7.71 7.99
N ALA A 39 2.37 -8.43 7.14
CA ALA A 39 2.20 -9.87 6.95
C ALA A 39 2.60 -10.71 8.17
N ALA A 40 3.48 -10.19 9.04
CA ALA A 40 3.83 -10.81 10.31
C ALA A 40 2.79 -10.54 11.42
N ASP A 41 2.23 -9.33 11.44
CA ASP A 41 1.32 -8.86 12.50
C ASP A 41 -0.16 -9.23 12.22
N LEU A 42 -0.54 -9.41 10.94
CA LEU A 42 -1.91 -9.70 10.52
C LEU A 42 -2.00 -11.07 9.83
N THR A 43 -3.12 -11.76 10.04
CA THR A 43 -3.38 -13.10 9.47
C THR A 43 -4.41 -13.08 8.34
N VAL A 44 -5.19 -12.01 8.22
CA VAL A 44 -6.24 -11.86 7.22
C VAL A 44 -5.69 -11.14 6.00
N GLU A 45 -5.68 -11.82 4.84
CA GLU A 45 -5.15 -11.28 3.58
C GLU A 45 -5.74 -9.91 3.20
N ARG A 46 -7.06 -9.76 3.35
CA ARG A 46 -7.74 -8.49 3.09
C ARG A 46 -7.19 -7.36 3.96
N ASP A 47 -6.96 -7.62 5.24
CA ASP A 47 -6.53 -6.59 6.18
C ASP A 47 -5.07 -6.21 5.92
N ILE A 48 -4.23 -7.16 5.52
CA ILE A 48 -2.87 -6.91 5.02
C ILE A 48 -2.90 -5.98 3.79
N LEU A 49 -3.76 -6.29 2.80
CA LEU A 49 -3.88 -5.48 1.59
C LEU A 49 -4.42 -4.08 1.91
N LEU A 50 -5.38 -3.95 2.82
CA LEU A 50 -5.88 -2.64 3.26
C LEU A 50 -4.79 -1.81 3.95
N SER A 51 -3.97 -2.42 4.82
CA SER A 51 -2.82 -1.74 5.46
C SER A 51 -1.77 -1.29 4.44
N ARG A 52 -1.46 -2.13 3.45
CA ARG A 52 -0.56 -1.77 2.33
C ARG A 52 -1.09 -0.59 1.54
N CYS A 53 -2.35 -0.65 1.12
CA CYS A 53 -2.98 0.43 0.35
C CYS A 53 -3.09 1.74 1.17
N ALA A 54 -3.31 1.66 2.49
CA ALA A 54 -3.25 2.83 3.38
C ALA A 54 -1.84 3.45 3.45
N ALA A 55 -0.79 2.62 3.55
CA ALA A 55 0.59 3.10 3.50
C ALA A 55 0.93 3.76 2.16
N LEU A 56 0.48 3.18 1.04
CA LEU A 56 0.66 3.77 -0.30
C LEU A 56 -0.06 5.12 -0.43
N MET A 57 -1.25 5.29 0.18
CA MET A 57 -1.94 6.57 0.21
C MET A 57 -1.17 7.64 1.01
N ALA A 58 -0.53 7.25 2.12
CA ALA A 58 0.34 8.16 2.86
C ALA A 58 1.58 8.53 2.05
N ILE A 59 2.21 7.56 1.36
CA ILE A 59 3.34 7.81 0.46
C ILE A 59 2.96 8.74 -0.68
N LYS A 60 1.79 8.52 -1.31
CA LYS A 60 1.24 9.41 -2.32
C LYS A 60 1.12 10.83 -1.78
N PHE A 61 0.47 11.01 -0.62
CA PHE A 61 0.27 12.32 -0.01
C PHE A 61 1.60 13.02 0.25
N LEU A 62 2.58 12.32 0.84
CA LEU A 62 3.91 12.87 1.09
C LEU A 62 4.66 13.19 -0.21
N SER A 63 4.47 12.41 -1.27
CA SER A 63 5.08 12.66 -2.57
C SER A 63 4.48 13.88 -3.27
N GLU A 64 3.16 14.08 -3.13
CA GLU A 64 2.44 15.25 -3.63
C GLU A 64 2.78 16.52 -2.81
N ASP A 65 2.96 16.39 -1.49
CA ASP A 65 3.29 17.49 -0.58
C ASP A 65 4.78 17.89 -0.66
N ALA A 66 5.69 16.93 -0.82
CA ALA A 66 7.11 17.19 -1.04
C ALA A 66 7.43 17.71 -2.45
N ALA A 67 6.45 17.71 -3.37
CA ALA A 67 6.55 18.30 -4.70
C ALA A 67 6.22 19.82 -4.71
N LEU A 68 6.49 20.52 -3.60
CA LEU A 68 6.52 21.98 -3.50
C LEU A 68 7.83 22.57 -4.05
#